data_AF-A0A941I978-F1
#
_entry.id   AF-A0A941I978-F1
#
_cell.length_a   1.000
_cell.length_b   1.000
_cell.length_c   1.000
_cell.angle_alpha   90.00
_cell.angle_beta   90.00
_cell.angle_gamma   90.00
#
_symmetry.space_group_name_H-M   'P 1'
#
loop_
_entity.id
_entity.type
_entity.pdbx_description
1 polymer ?
#
loop_
_entity_poly.entity_id
_entity_poly.type
_entity_poly.pdbx_seq_one_letter_code
_entity_poly.pdbx_strand_id
1 'polypeptide(L)'
;NFSVDEEFYLADWRKISMAIAIVTAGAIAAVIAAFRILIQLFLQREQDMQVMTALKREADVINQNQTTLLENLTEQQAALKASSDRLTAIFENAADGIVMIDDQGQVEAVNPVAEAIY
;
A
#
# COMPACT_ATOMS: atom_id res chain seq x y z
N ASN A 1 26.12 75.24 -35.21
CA ASN A 1 26.36 74.53 -33.94
C ASN A 1 25.24 73.53 -33.58
N PHE A 2 24.41 73.07 -34.53
CA PHE A 2 23.26 72.18 -34.25
C PHE A 2 23.50 70.71 -34.63
N SER A 3 24.58 70.40 -35.36
CA SER A 3 24.89 69.05 -35.84
C SER A 3 25.52 68.13 -34.78
N VAL A 4 26.14 68.70 -33.74
CA VAL A 4 26.80 67.91 -32.67
C VAL A 4 25.79 67.32 -31.70
N ASP A 5 24.66 68.01 -31.47
CA ASP A 5 23.60 67.50 -30.60
C ASP A 5 22.87 66.30 -31.24
N GLU A 6 22.63 66.33 -32.55
CA GLU A 6 21.85 65.29 -33.25
C GLU A 6 22.53 63.91 -33.21
N GLU A 7 23.85 63.83 -33.41
CA GLU A 7 24.61 62.59 -33.29
C GLU A 7 24.65 62.05 -31.85
N PHE A 8 24.73 62.95 -30.87
CA PHE A 8 24.72 62.58 -29.45
C PHE A 8 23.37 62.02 -29.02
N TYR A 9 22.27 62.64 -29.44
CA TYR A 9 20.91 62.15 -29.17
C TYR A 9 20.65 60.78 -29.80
N LEU A 10 21.08 60.54 -31.05
CA LEU A 10 20.90 59.25 -31.72
C LEU A 10 21.66 58.11 -31.04
N ALA A 11 22.86 58.39 -30.53
CA ALA A 11 23.67 57.39 -29.82
C ALA A 11 23.03 56.95 -28.50
N ASP A 12 22.40 57.86 -27.75
CA ASP A 12 21.75 57.55 -26.48
C ASP A 12 20.40 56.83 -26.66
N TRP A 13 19.62 57.19 -27.68
CA TRP A 13 18.40 56.44 -28.05
C TRP A 13 18.69 54.97 -28.41
N ARG A 14 19.82 54.71 -29.07
CA ARG A 14 20.23 53.36 -29.42
C ARG A 14 20.66 52.54 -28.20
N LYS A 15 21.32 53.15 -27.21
CA LYS A 15 21.69 52.46 -25.96
C LYS A 15 20.47 52.08 -25.13
N ILE A 16 19.50 52.98 -25.00
CA ILE A 16 18.27 52.76 -24.21
C ILE A 16 17.41 51.66 -24.85
N SER A 17 17.20 51.72 -26.17
CA SER A 17 16.41 50.71 -26.87
C SER A 17 17.06 49.31 -26.83
N MET A 18 18.39 49.23 -26.93
CA MET A 18 19.13 47.98 -26.78
C MET A 18 19.04 47.41 -25.36
N ALA A 19 19.11 48.26 -24.32
CA ALA A 19 18.95 47.82 -22.93
C ALA A 19 17.54 47.25 -22.67
N ILE A 20 16.49 47.91 -23.20
CA ILE A 20 15.11 47.42 -23.11
C ILE A 20 14.96 46.07 -23.83
N ALA A 21 15.55 45.93 -25.02
CA ALA A 21 15.50 44.68 -25.79
C ALA A 21 16.17 43.50 -25.05
N ILE A 22 17.26 43.73 -24.33
CA ILE A 22 17.94 42.69 -23.54
C ILE A 22 17.07 42.27 -22.35
N VAL A 23 16.46 43.23 -21.65
CA VAL A 23 15.59 42.96 -20.49
C VAL A 23 14.34 42.19 -20.92
N THR A 24 13.70 42.57 -22.02
CA THR A 24 12.51 41.87 -22.53
C THR A 24 12.85 40.47 -23.04
N ALA A 25 13.98 40.29 -23.74
CA ALA A 25 14.44 38.97 -24.16
C ALA A 25 14.72 38.06 -22.95
N GLY A 26 15.34 38.59 -21.89
CA GLY A 26 15.57 37.85 -20.64
C GLY A 26 14.28 37.44 -19.93
N ALA A 27 13.29 38.33 -19.87
CA ALA A 27 11.99 38.04 -19.28
C ALA A 27 11.24 36.94 -20.06
N ILE A 28 11.23 37.02 -21.40
CA ILE A 28 10.61 36.00 -22.26
C ILE A 28 11.30 34.65 -22.07
N ALA A 29 12.64 34.63 -22.04
CA ALA A 29 13.40 33.41 -21.83
C ALA A 29 13.12 32.78 -20.46
N ALA A 30 12.99 33.59 -19.40
CA ALA A 30 12.65 33.13 -18.05
C ALA A 30 11.25 32.51 -17.99
N VAL A 31 10.26 33.12 -18.65
CA VAL A 31 8.89 32.58 -18.73
C VAL A 31 8.87 31.25 -19.50
N ILE A 32 9.58 31.15 -20.62
CA ILE A 32 9.68 29.90 -21.39
C ILE A 32 10.37 28.81 -20.56
N ALA A 33 11.43 29.14 -19.84
CA ALA A 33 12.12 28.20 -18.96
C ALA A 33 11.22 27.72 -17.81
N ALA A 34 10.49 28.62 -17.16
CA ALA A 34 9.54 28.27 -16.10
C ALA A 34 8.41 27.37 -16.63
N PHE A 35 7.89 27.67 -17.83
CA PHE A 35 6.85 26.87 -18.46
C PHE A 35 7.36 25.48 -18.87
N ARG A 36 8.59 25.39 -19.41
CA ARG A 36 9.29 24.12 -19.69
C ARG A 36 9.43 23.26 -18.43
N ILE A 37 9.88 23.86 -17.33
CA ILE A 37 10.03 23.17 -16.03
C ILE A 37 8.68 22.65 -15.53
N LEU A 38 7.62 23.47 -15.63
CA LEU A 38 6.28 23.08 -15.21
C LEU A 38 5.73 21.89 -16.01
N ILE A 39 5.94 21.88 -17.32
CA ILE A 39 5.55 20.75 -18.19
C ILE A 39 6.36 19.49 -17.84
N GLN A 40 7.67 19.61 -17.63
CA GLN A 40 8.50 18.47 -17.23
C GLN A 40 8.06 17.87 -15.90
N LEU A 41 7.76 18.70 -14.91
CA LEU A 41 7.23 18.25 -13.62
C LEU A 41 5.88 17.55 -13.76
N PHE A 42 5.02 18.08 -14.63
CA PHE A 42 3.68 17.51 -14.84
C PHE A 42 3.74 16.15 -15.55
N LEU A 43 4.53 16.04 -16.61
CA LEU A 43 4.73 14.79 -17.36
C LEU A 43 5.38 13.70 -16.48
N GLN A 44 6.24 14.09 -15.54
CA GLN A 44 6.85 13.15 -14.60
C GLN A 44 5.83 12.59 -13.60
N ARG A 45 4.89 13.43 -13.13
CA ARG A 45 3.81 12.98 -12.23
C ARG A 45 2.86 11.98 -12.88
N GLU A 46 2.67 12.09 -14.19
CA GLU A 46 1.80 11.17 -14.93
C GLU A 46 2.42 9.77 -15.06
N GLN A 47 3.76 9.67 -15.14
CA GLN A 47 4.47 8.37 -15.15
C GLN A 47 4.46 7.67 -13.79
N ASP A 48 4.65 8.41 -12.69
CA ASP A 48 4.61 7.83 -11.33
C ASP A 48 3.22 7.25 -11.00
N MET A 49 2.16 7.84 -11.55
CA MET A 49 0.78 7.38 -11.37
C MET A 49 0.53 6.01 -12.01
N GLN A 50 1.26 5.67 -13.07
CA GLN A 50 1.16 4.37 -13.76
C GLN A 50 1.94 3.26 -13.04
N VAL A 51 3.11 3.58 -12.48
CA VAL A 51 3.92 2.61 -11.73
C VAL A 51 3.26 2.26 -10.39
N MET A 52 2.66 3.26 -9.72
CA MET A 52 1.92 3.04 -8.48
C MET A 52 0.65 2.20 -8.68
N THR A 53 -0.03 2.33 -9.83
CA THR A 53 -1.23 1.52 -10.14
C THR A 53 -0.90 0.08 -10.50
N ALA A 54 0.24 -0.19 -11.13
CA ALA A 54 0.71 -1.55 -11.40
C ALA A 54 1.13 -2.28 -10.11
N LEU A 55 1.87 -1.62 -9.22
CA LEU A 55 2.29 -2.21 -7.94
C LEU A 55 1.12 -2.41 -6.97
N LYS A 56 0.12 -1.52 -7.00
CA LYS A 56 -1.10 -1.65 -6.18
C LYS A 56 -1.97 -2.84 -6.61
N ARG A 57 -1.99 -3.20 -7.90
CA ARG A 57 -2.66 -4.41 -8.38
C ARG A 57 -2.04 -5.70 -7.83
N GLU A 58 -0.72 -5.74 -7.66
CA GLU A 58 -0.04 -6.90 -7.07
C GLU A 58 -0.33 -7.00 -5.56
N ALA A 59 -0.35 -5.86 -4.86
CA ALA A 59 -0.74 -5.81 -3.46
C ALA A 59 -2.22 -6.19 -3.23
N ASP A 60 -3.14 -5.76 -4.10
CA ASP A 60 -4.57 -6.05 -3.97
C ASP A 60 -4.88 -7.54 -4.23
N VAL A 61 -4.17 -8.19 -5.16
CA VAL A 61 -4.33 -9.64 -5.42
C VAL A 61 -3.77 -10.49 -4.29
N ILE A 62 -2.67 -10.07 -3.66
CA ILE A 62 -2.10 -10.76 -2.48
C ILE A 62 -3.03 -10.63 -1.27
N ASN A 63 -3.62 -9.44 -1.06
CA ASN A 63 -4.54 -9.19 0.05
C ASN A 63 -5.85 -9.98 -0.08
N GLN A 64 -6.39 -10.15 -1.28
CA GLN A 64 -7.64 -10.91 -1.49
C GLN A 64 -7.50 -12.39 -1.13
N ASN A 65 -6.39 -13.02 -1.54
CA ASN A 65 -6.13 -14.42 -1.21
C ASN A 65 -5.94 -14.61 0.29
N GLN A 66 -5.31 -13.65 0.97
CA GLN A 66 -5.14 -13.70 2.43
C GLN A 66 -6.49 -13.68 3.16
N THR A 67 -7.44 -12.84 2.75
CA THR A 67 -8.76 -12.79 3.38
C THR A 67 -9.47 -14.14 3.27
N THR A 68 -9.52 -14.74 2.08
CA THR A 68 -10.20 -16.03 1.88
C THR A 68 -9.52 -17.17 2.62
N LEU A 69 -8.18 -17.17 2.69
CA LEU A 69 -7.42 -18.15 3.48
C LEU A 69 -7.71 -18.02 4.97
N LEU A 70 -7.72 -16.79 5.49
CA LEU A 70 -7.99 -16.53 6.91
C LEU A 70 -9.44 -16.90 7.27
N GLU A 71 -10.41 -16.58 6.42
CA GLU A 71 -11.80 -16.99 6.61
C GLU A 71 -11.93 -18.52 6.66
N ASN A 72 -11.34 -19.23 5.70
CA ASN A 72 -11.40 -20.69 5.66
C ASN A 72 -10.70 -21.35 6.86
N LEU A 73 -9.53 -20.84 7.26
CA LEU A 73 -8.83 -21.32 8.46
C LEU A 73 -9.66 -21.12 9.73
N THR A 74 -10.34 -19.96 9.84
CA THR A 74 -11.20 -19.65 10.98
C THR A 74 -12.39 -20.61 11.04
N GLU A 75 -13.02 -20.90 9.90
CA GLU A 75 -14.12 -21.88 9.80
C GLU A 75 -13.67 -23.29 10.18
N GLN A 76 -12.52 -23.75 9.68
CA GLN A 76 -11.97 -25.07 10.01
C GLN A 76 -11.64 -25.19 11.50
N GLN A 77 -11.04 -24.15 12.08
CA GLN A 77 -10.70 -24.15 13.50
C GLN A 77 -11.96 -24.17 14.38
N ALA A 78 -13.00 -23.42 13.99
CA ALA A 78 -14.29 -23.44 14.69
C ALA A 78 -14.96 -24.83 14.61
N ALA A 79 -14.94 -25.46 13.44
CA ALA A 79 -15.48 -26.81 13.25
C ALA A 79 -14.71 -27.86 14.05
N LEU A 80 -13.37 -27.79 14.06
CA LEU A 80 -12.53 -28.69 14.85
C LEU A 80 -12.80 -28.54 16.35
N LYS A 81 -12.89 -27.29 16.82
CA LYS A 81 -13.22 -27.00 18.21
C LYS A 81 -14.60 -27.54 18.60
N ALA A 82 -15.62 -27.30 17.77
CA ALA A 82 -16.96 -27.83 18.02
C ALA A 82 -16.98 -29.36 18.07
N SER A 83 -16.20 -30.03 17.22
CA SER A 83 -16.06 -31.49 17.26
C SER A 83 -15.37 -31.96 18.54
N SER A 84 -14.28 -31.31 18.93
CA SER A 84 -13.55 -31.60 20.18
C SER A 84 -14.46 -31.43 21.39
N ASP A 85 -15.13 -30.28 21.50
CA ASP A 85 -16.03 -29.97 22.62
C ASP A 85 -17.17 -31.00 22.72
N ARG A 86 -17.69 -31.45 21.57
CA ARG A 86 -18.71 -32.50 21.51
C ARG A 86 -18.17 -33.86 21.98
N LEU A 87 -16.97 -34.24 21.55
CA LEU A 87 -16.34 -35.49 22.00
C LEU A 87 -16.07 -35.47 23.49
N THR A 88 -15.53 -34.36 24.01
CA THR A 88 -15.33 -34.15 25.45
C THR A 88 -16.65 -34.25 26.20
N ALA A 89 -17.70 -33.57 25.73
CA ALA A 89 -19.01 -33.65 26.36
C ALA A 89 -19.59 -35.07 26.36
N ILE A 90 -19.42 -35.83 25.28
CA ILE A 90 -19.84 -37.24 25.21
C ILE A 90 -19.03 -38.08 26.19
N PHE A 91 -17.71 -37.91 26.22
CA PHE A 91 -16.82 -38.64 27.12
C PHE A 91 -17.16 -38.38 28.59
N GLU A 92 -17.27 -37.10 28.97
CA GLU A 92 -17.57 -36.67 30.35
C GLU A 92 -18.97 -37.06 30.82
N ASN A 93 -19.98 -37.00 29.95
CA ASN A 93 -21.38 -37.23 30.32
C ASN A 93 -21.92 -38.63 29.93
N ALA A 94 -21.06 -39.53 29.45
CA ALA A 94 -21.49 -40.89 29.14
C ALA A 94 -21.96 -41.61 30.41
N ALA A 95 -23.12 -42.27 30.32
CA ALA A 95 -23.69 -43.06 31.42
C ALA A 95 -22.89 -44.36 31.68
N ASP A 96 -22.16 -44.85 30.68
CA ASP A 96 -21.23 -45.96 30.81
C ASP A 96 -19.84 -45.44 31.16
N GLY A 97 -19.11 -46.20 31.99
CA GLY A 97 -17.71 -45.93 32.28
C GLY A 97 -16.84 -46.17 31.04
N ILE A 98 -16.12 -45.14 30.60
CA ILE A 98 -15.20 -45.21 29.45
C ILE A 98 -13.76 -45.18 29.96
N VAL A 99 -12.99 -46.19 29.60
CA VAL A 99 -11.55 -46.28 29.83
C VAL A 99 -10.87 -46.45 28.48
N MET A 100 -9.99 -45.51 28.13
CA MET A 100 -9.16 -45.56 26.93
C MET A 100 -7.79 -46.13 27.31
N ILE A 101 -7.30 -47.10 26.54
CA ILE A 101 -5.98 -47.71 26.74
C ILE A 101 -5.14 -47.57 25.47
N ASP A 102 -3.83 -47.41 25.67
CA ASP A 102 -2.85 -47.35 24.58
C ASP A 102 -2.52 -48.75 24.02
N ASP A 103 -1.61 -48.80 23.04
CA ASP A 103 -1.19 -50.05 22.39
C ASP A 103 -0.36 -50.98 23.31
N GLN A 104 0.12 -50.47 24.44
CA GLN A 104 0.80 -51.24 25.50
C GLN A 104 -0.16 -51.67 26.61
N GLY A 105 -1.44 -51.29 26.54
CA GLY A 105 -2.46 -51.58 27.54
C GLY A 105 -2.42 -50.67 28.78
N GLN A 106 -1.72 -49.54 28.75
CA GLN A 106 -1.78 -48.52 29.79
C GLN A 106 -2.99 -47.60 29.59
N VAL A 107 -3.57 -47.11 30.70
CA VAL A 107 -4.73 -46.22 30.66
C VAL A 107 -4.31 -44.82 30.20
N GLU A 108 -4.89 -44.35 29.10
CA GLU A 108 -4.67 -43.03 28.51
C GLU A 108 -5.70 -41.99 29.02
N ALA A 109 -6.96 -42.39 29.20
CA ALA A 109 -8.02 -41.53 29.70
C ALA A 109 -9.14 -42.32 30.38
N VAL A 110 -9.78 -41.74 31.40
CA VAL A 110 -10.92 -42.30 32.13
C VAL A 110 -12.00 -41.23 32.29
N ASN A 111 -13.26 -41.58 32.05
CA ASN A 111 -14.36 -40.63 32.26
C ASN A 111 -14.85 -40.62 33.73
N PRO A 112 -15.56 -39.57 34.18
CA PRO A 112 -15.98 -39.43 35.57
C PRO A 112 -16.84 -40.59 36.10
N VAL A 113 -17.63 -41.22 35.22
CA VAL A 113 -18.45 -42.37 35.62
C VAL A 113 -17.60 -43.61 35.88
N ALA A 114 -16.56 -43.86 35.08
CA ALA A 114 -15.62 -44.95 35.35
C ALA A 114 -14.84 -44.72 36.66
N GLU A 115 -14.44 -43.49 36.96
CA GLU A 115 -13.85 -43.16 38.28
C GLU A 115 -14.81 -43.37 39.46
N ALA A 116 -16.12 -43.24 39.23
CA ALA A 116 -17.12 -43.44 40.28
C ALA A 116 -17.45 -44.92 40.52
N ILE A 117 -17.22 -45.79 39.53
CA ILE A 117 -17.57 -47.22 39.58
C ILE A 117 -16.38 -48.08 40.05
N TYR A 118 -15.14 -47.70 39.74
CA TYR A 118 -13.91 -48.44 40.04
C TYR A 118 -13.10 -47.81 41.17
#